data_AF-A0AB73PMX2-F1
#
_entry.id   AF-A0AB73PMX2-F1
#
_cell.length_a   1.000
_cell.length_b   1.000
_cell.length_c   1.000
_cell.angle_alpha   90.00
_cell.angle_beta   90.00
_cell.angle_gamma   90.00
#
_symmetry.space_group_name_H-M   'P 1'
#
loop_
_entity.id
_entity.type
_entity.pdbx_description
1 polymer ?
#
loop_
_entity_poly.entity_id
_entity_poly.type
_entity_poly.pdbx_seq_one_letter_code
_entity_poly.pdbx_strand_id
1 'polypeptide(L)' 'AVDRTDGISMTFADWRFNLRTSNTEPVVRLNVESRGDVPLMEEKTKLILELLNK' A
#
# COMPACT_ATOMS: atom_id res chain seq x y z
N ALA A 1 -0.85 4.17 -12.78
CA ALA A 1 -1.53 5.49 -12.59
C ALA A 1 -1.73 5.72 -11.09
N VAL A 2 -1.79 6.98 -10.64
CA VAL A 2 -2.06 7.34 -9.24
C VAL A 2 -3.52 7.76 -9.12
N ASP A 3 -4.24 7.18 -8.16
CA ASP A 3 -5.62 7.53 -7.80
C ASP A 3 -5.65 8.07 -6.36
N ARG A 4 -6.49 9.08 -6.12
CA ARG A 4 -6.60 9.83 -4.86
C ARG A 4 -8.00 9.83 -4.24
N THR A 5 -8.90 8.98 -4.73
CA THR A 5 -10.33 9.00 -4.34
C THR A 5 -10.58 8.45 -2.93
N ASP A 6 -9.81 7.42 -2.50
CA ASP A 6 -9.85 6.85 -1.13
C ASP A 6 -8.41 6.66 -0.63
N GLY A 7 -7.80 7.76 -0.19
CA GLY A 7 -6.38 7.81 0.16
C GLY A 7 -5.50 7.92 -1.08
N ILE A 8 -4.41 7.16 -1.15
CA ILE A 8 -3.48 7.11 -2.27
C ILE A 8 -3.41 5.68 -2.76
N SER A 9 -3.83 5.45 -3.99
CA SER A 9 -3.73 4.17 -4.68
C SER A 9 -2.73 4.27 -5.83
N MET A 10 -1.83 3.29 -5.93
CA MET A 10 -0.90 3.18 -7.05
C MET A 10 -0.88 1.76 -7.58
N THR A 11 -1.09 1.63 -8.89
CA THR A 11 -1.04 0.34 -9.60
C THR A 11 0.19 0.30 -10.50
N PHE A 12 0.99 -0.75 -10.33
CA PHE A 12 2.13 -1.13 -11.16
C PHE A 12 1.78 -2.39 -11.98
N ALA A 13 2.73 -2.90 -12.76
CA ALA A 13 2.49 -4.08 -13.60
C ALA A 13 2.08 -5.32 -12.77
N ASP A 14 2.89 -5.62 -11.75
CA ASP A 14 2.80 -6.90 -11.01
C ASP A 14 2.21 -6.75 -9.61
N TRP A 15 2.07 -5.52 -9.12
CA TRP A 15 1.60 -5.24 -7.77
C TRP A 15 0.90 -3.89 -7.69
N ARG A 16 0.15 -3.68 -6.62
CA ARG A 16 -0.42 -2.38 -6.28
C ARG A 16 -0.50 -2.19 -4.78
N PHE A 17 -0.73 -0.95 -4.36
CA PHE A 17 -1.07 -0.65 -2.98
C PHE A 17 -2.14 0.43 -2.87
N ASN A 18 -2.79 0.46 -1.71
CA ASN A 18 -3.63 1.56 -1.25
C ASN A 18 -3.19 1.97 0.15
N LEU A 19 -3.03 3.28 0.37
CA LEU A 19 -2.73 3.89 1.65
C LEU A 19 -3.81 4.91 1.99
N ARG A 20 -4.53 4.71 3.09
CA ARG A 20 -5.61 5.62 3.51
C ARG A 20 -5.61 5.87 5.00
N THR A 21 -6.05 7.05 5.42
CA THR A 21 -6.33 7.34 6.83
C THR A 21 -7.59 6.60 7.26
N SER A 22 -7.62 6.11 8.49
CA SER A 22 -8.85 5.57 9.07
C SER A 22 -9.85 6.68 9.36
N ASN A 23 -11.13 6.43 9.05
CA ASN A 23 -12.21 7.38 9.32
C ASN A 23 -12.64 7.39 10.79
N THR A 24 -12.31 6.35 11.56
CA THR A 24 -12.83 6.13 12.92
C THR A 24 -11.75 6.04 13.99
N GLU A 25 -10.49 5.91 13.60
CA GLU A 25 -9.36 5.67 14.50
C GLU A 25 -8.16 6.50 14.04
N PRO A 26 -7.26 6.96 14.93
CA PRO A 26 -6.08 7.73 14.56
C PRO A 26 -4.96 6.85 14.00
N VAL A 27 -5.25 6.08 12.95
CA VAL A 27 -4.33 5.13 12.31
C VAL A 27 -4.36 5.27 10.78
N VAL A 28 -3.29 4.84 10.13
CA VAL A 28 -3.21 4.71 8.67
C VAL A 28 -3.34 3.22 8.30
N ARG A 29 -4.07 2.92 7.23
CA ARG A 29 -4.24 1.57 6.69
C ARG A 29 -3.47 1.44 5.39
N LEU A 30 -2.66 0.38 5.31
CA LEU A 30 -1.91 0.00 4.13
C LEU A 30 -2.40 -1.36 3.64
N ASN A 31 -2.80 -1.42 2.38
CA ASN A 31 -3.15 -2.64 1.67
C ASN A 31 -2.16 -2.81 0.52
N VAL A 32 -1.52 -3.98 0.42
CA VAL A 32 -0.58 -4.32 -0.66
C VAL A 32 -1.00 -5.67 -1.25
N GLU A 33 -1.00 -5.77 -2.57
CA GLU A 33 -1.33 -7.01 -3.29
C GLU A 33 -0.41 -7.19 -4.50
N SER A 34 -0.16 -8.44 -4.87
CA SER A 34 0.58 -8.85 -6.06
C SER A 34 -0.20 -9.86 -6.88
N ARG A 35 0.22 -10.10 -8.11
CA ARG A 35 -0.37 -11.13 -9.00
C ARG A 35 0.12 -12.54 -8.65
N GLY A 36 -0.19 -13.01 -7.44
CA GLY A 36 0.20 -14.35 -6.97
C GLY A 36 1.68 -14.48 -6.55
N ASP A 37 2.42 -13.38 -6.52
CA ASP A 37 3.82 -13.35 -6.10
C ASP A 37 3.94 -12.91 -4.63
N VAL A 38 3.92 -13.89 -3.72
CA VAL A 38 3.97 -13.63 -2.28
C VAL A 38 5.29 -12.94 -1.87
N PRO A 39 6.48 -13.40 -2.30
CA PRO A 39 7.73 -12.71 -1.99
C PRO A 39 7.73 -11.23 -2.40
N LEU A 40 7.23 -10.91 -3.60
CA LEU A 40 7.13 -9.51 -4.05
C LEU A 40 6.20 -8.68 -3.14
N MET A 41 5.05 -9.23 -2.77
CA MET A 41 4.10 -8.54 -1.88
C MET A 41 4.74 -8.25 -0.52
N GLU A 42 5.44 -9.21 0.07
CA GLU A 42 6.14 -9.06 1.35
C GLU A 42 7.27 -8.02 1.28
N GLU A 43 8.09 -8.08 0.21
CA GLU A 43 9.17 -7.11 -0.02
C GLU A 43 8.63 -5.68 -0.11
N LYS A 44 7.59 -5.45 -0.93
CA LYS A 44 7.01 -4.11 -1.10
C LYS A 44 6.27 -3.64 0.14
N THR A 45 5.63 -4.54 0.89
CA THR A 45 5.02 -4.21 2.18
C THR A 45 6.09 -3.70 3.16
N LYS A 46 7.20 -4.43 3.30
CA LYS A 46 8.30 -4.04 4.18
C LYS A 46 8.88 -2.67 3.78
N LEU A 47 9.14 -2.48 2.49
CA LEU A 47 9.68 -1.23 1.96
C LEU A 47 8.77 -0.03 2.27
N ILE A 48 7.45 -0.16 2.09
CA ILE A 48 6.52 0.94 2.38
C ILE A 48 6.47 1.22 3.88
N LEU A 49 6.42 0.19 4.73
CA LEU A 49 6.42 0.36 6.18
C LEU A 49 7.70 1.04 6.68
N GLU A 50 8.87 0.71 6.12
CA GLU A 50 10.13 1.40 6.43
C GLU A 50 10.10 2.88 6.05
N LEU A 51 9.43 3.24 4.95
CA LEU A 51 9.28 4.65 4.54
C LEU A 51 8.31 5.42 5.43
N LEU A 52 7.25 4.77 5.94
CA LEU A 52 6.27 5.41 6.82
C LEU A 52 6.78 5.63 8.26
N ASN A 53 7.75 4.82 8.69
CA ASN A 53 8.35 4.90 10.02
C ASN A 53 9.60 5.80 10.08
N LYS A 54 9.92 6.51 9.00
CA LYS A 54 10.92 7.58 8.97
C LYS A 54 10.29 8.93 9.30
#